data_AF-A0A4Q2D2X9-F1
#
_entry.id   AF-A0A4Q2D2X9-F1
#
_cell.length_a   1.000
_cell.length_b   1.000
_cell.length_c   1.000
_cell.angle_alpha   90.00
_cell.angle_beta   90.00
_cell.angle_gamma   90.00
#
_symmetry.space_group_name_H-M   'P 1'
#
loop_
_entity.id
_entity.type
_entity.pdbx_description
1 polymer ?
#
loop_
_entity_poly.entity_id
_entity_poly.type
_entity_poly.pdbx_seq_one_letter_code
_entity_poly.pdbx_strand_id
1 'polypeptide(L)'
;MNMDFRPFAPKKRCVLLFSDECTSIDRLPTVDAFRVLYQCVIALRLLFCAGWVHRDVSVGNVLAIKDPNGTWKVKLADLEYAKKFENGTATADPKTGTPYFMAHEILGHDYIIRGKTVEEEIITSLDLQTNTPETPAPAPVRHNFQHDLECLF
;
A
#
# COMPACT_ATOMS: atom_id res chain seq x y z
N MET A 1 -13.32 -30.05 9.29
CA MET A 1 -12.94 -28.64 9.54
C MET A 1 -11.57 -28.68 10.22
N ASN A 2 -10.50 -28.60 9.43
CA ASN A 2 -9.13 -28.74 9.93
C ASN A 2 -8.59 -27.33 10.23
N MET A 3 -8.52 -26.97 11.51
CA MET A 3 -7.89 -25.72 11.94
C MET A 3 -6.40 -25.99 12.07
N ASP A 4 -5.64 -25.70 11.01
CA ASP A 4 -4.18 -25.74 11.06
C ASP A 4 -3.68 -24.61 11.98
N PHE A 5 -3.43 -24.96 13.24
CA PHE A 5 -2.76 -24.07 14.18
C PHE A 5 -1.31 -23.87 13.74
N ARG A 6 -0.94 -22.63 13.36
CA ARG A 6 0.45 -22.27 13.15
C ARG A 6 1.21 -22.44 14.48
N PRO A 7 2.25 -23.29 14.57
CA PRO A 7 3.03 -23.43 15.80
C PRO A 7 3.65 -22.07 16.16
N PHE A 8 3.34 -21.57 17.35
CA PHE A 8 3.83 -20.28 17.82
C PHE A 8 5.29 -20.43 18.25
N ALA A 9 6.21 -20.15 17.33
CA ALA A 9 7.63 -20.04 17.65
C ALA A 9 7.88 -18.77 18.48
N PRO A 10 8.73 -18.80 19.52
CA PRO A 10 9.07 -17.61 20.29
C PRO A 10 9.66 -16.52 19.38
N LYS A 11 9.00 -15.37 19.31
CA LYS A 11 9.44 -14.23 18.50
C LYS A 11 10.73 -13.66 19.07
N LYS A 12 11.81 -13.67 18.29
CA LYS A 12 13.03 -12.92 18.62
C LYS A 12 12.79 -11.44 18.29
N ARG A 13 13.15 -10.55 19.21
CA ARG A 13 13.11 -9.10 18.96
C ARG A 13 14.31 -8.74 18.08
N CYS A 14 14.04 -8.31 16.84
CA CYS A 14 15.02 -7.68 15.97
C CYS A 14 14.84 -6.15 16.07
N VAL A 15 15.94 -5.40 16.21
CA VAL A 15 15.93 -3.94 16.25
C VAL A 15 16.86 -3.45 15.15
N LEU A 16 16.36 -2.60 14.26
CA LEU A 16 17.14 -1.93 13.22
C LEU A 16 17.40 -0.49 13.68
N LEU A 17 18.67 -0.08 13.70
CA LEU A 17 19.08 1.28 14.03
C LEU A 17 19.83 1.88 12.84
N PHE A 18 19.43 3.09 12.45
CA PHE A 18 20.06 3.85 11.38
C PHE A 18 20.81 5.04 11.98
N SER A 19 21.92 5.44 11.35
CA SER A 19 22.69 6.63 11.76
C SER A 19 22.02 7.95 11.40
N ASP A 20 21.10 7.90 10.43
CA ASP A 20 20.45 9.05 9.86
C ASP A 20 19.31 9.53 10.75
N GLU A 21 19.41 10.77 11.23
CA GLU A 21 18.29 11.45 11.88
C GLU A 21 17.34 12.01 10.82
N CYS A 22 16.17 11.39 10.70
CA CYS A 22 15.18 11.77 9.70
C CYS A 22 13.97 12.47 10.34
N THR A 23 13.34 13.36 9.58
CA THR A 23 12.09 14.03 9.94
C THR A 23 10.95 13.45 9.11
N SER A 24 9.87 13.04 9.78
CA SER A 24 8.64 12.59 9.12
C SER A 24 8.01 13.73 8.30
N ILE A 25 7.39 13.40 7.16
CA ILE A 25 6.95 14.41 6.19
C ILE A 25 5.86 15.35 6.74
N ASP A 26 5.00 14.87 7.64
CA ASP A 26 3.95 15.64 8.31
C ASP A 26 4.50 16.75 9.22
N ARG A 27 5.80 16.68 9.56
CA ARG A 27 6.48 17.67 10.39
C ARG A 27 7.25 18.72 9.58
N LEU A 28 7.27 18.60 8.27
CA LEU A 28 7.92 19.58 7.40
C LEU A 28 7.01 20.78 7.11
N PRO A 29 7.59 21.97 6.89
CA PRO A 29 6.84 23.07 6.27
C PRO A 29 6.24 22.64 4.93
N THR A 30 5.05 23.13 4.60
CA THR A 30 4.26 22.69 3.44
C THR A 30 5.06 22.64 2.13
N VAL A 31 5.84 23.68 1.82
CA VAL A 31 6.64 23.73 0.58
C VAL A 31 7.69 22.62 0.53
N ASP A 32 8.33 22.33 1.67
CA ASP A 32 9.33 21.27 1.76
C ASP A 32 8.68 19.89 1.76
N ALA A 33 7.51 19.74 2.40
CA ALA A 33 6.71 18.52 2.33
C ALA A 33 6.36 18.18 0.87
N PHE A 34 5.87 19.13 0.08
CA PHE A 34 5.60 18.90 -1.35
C PHE A 34 6.85 18.52 -2.15
N ARG A 35 8.01 19.12 -1.86
CA ARG A 35 9.29 18.74 -2.49
C ARG A 35 9.69 17.31 -2.14
N VAL A 36 9.46 16.88 -0.91
CA VAL A 36 9.75 15.51 -0.45
C VAL A 36 8.75 14.52 -1.04
N LEU A 37 7.45 14.85 -1.09
CA LEU A 37 6.43 14.05 -1.78
C LEU A 37 6.77 13.83 -3.25
N TYR A 38 7.19 14.88 -3.96
CA TYR A 38 7.63 14.75 -5.35
C TYR A 38 8.82 13.78 -5.48
N GLN A 39 9.80 13.85 -4.58
CA GLN A 39 10.89 12.89 -4.56
C GLN A 39 10.42 11.47 -4.18
N CYS A 40 9.39 11.33 -3.34
CA CYS A 40 8.79 10.05 -3.01
C CYS A 40 8.24 9.32 -4.24
N VAL A 41 7.65 10.05 -5.20
CA VAL A 41 7.24 9.49 -6.50
C VAL A 41 8.44 8.86 -7.23
N ILE A 42 9.62 9.47 -7.14
CA ILE A 42 10.85 8.91 -7.72
C ILE A 42 11.25 7.61 -7.00
N ALA A 43 11.17 7.57 -5.66
CA ALA A 43 11.46 6.36 -4.89
C ALA A 43 10.50 5.21 -5.24
N LEU A 44 9.19 5.49 -5.36
CA LEU A 44 8.19 4.51 -5.80
C LEU A 44 8.44 4.04 -7.24
N ARG A 45 8.84 4.95 -8.13
CA ARG A 45 9.24 4.57 -9.49
C ARG A 45 10.43 3.62 -9.51
N LEU A 46 11.41 3.81 -8.62
CA LEU A 46 12.55 2.90 -8.48
C LEU A 46 12.11 1.52 -7.97
N LEU A 47 11.20 1.45 -6.99
CA LEU A 47 10.58 0.20 -6.54
C LEU A 47 9.87 -0.52 -7.68
N PHE A 48 9.06 0.21 -8.45
CA PHE A 48 8.38 -0.32 -9.63
C PHE A 48 9.36 -0.90 -10.64
N CYS A 49 10.43 -0.16 -10.98
CA CYS A 49 11.48 -0.66 -11.89
C CYS A 49 12.19 -1.89 -11.34
N ALA A 50 12.29 -2.03 -10.02
CA ALA A 50 12.83 -3.23 -9.37
C ALA A 50 11.83 -4.40 -9.29
N GLY A 51 10.58 -4.21 -9.71
CA GLY A 51 9.53 -5.23 -9.63
C GLY A 51 8.82 -5.32 -8.28
N TRP A 52 8.91 -4.27 -7.44
CA TRP A 52 8.37 -4.25 -6.07
C TRP A 52 7.27 -3.19 -5.89
N VAL A 53 6.37 -3.48 -4.95
CA VAL A 53 5.39 -2.56 -4.37
C VAL A 53 5.66 -2.43 -2.87
N HIS A 54 5.42 -1.25 -2.31
CA HIS A 54 5.66 -0.91 -0.91
C HIS A 54 4.56 -1.45 0.02
N ARG A 55 3.29 -1.23 -0.34
CA ARG A 55 2.07 -1.64 0.40
C ARG A 55 1.81 -0.98 1.76
N ASP A 56 2.64 -0.03 2.17
CA ASP A 56 2.44 0.77 3.38
C ASP A 56 3.06 2.17 3.26
N VAL A 57 2.75 2.86 2.16
CA VAL A 57 3.13 4.27 2.01
C VAL A 57 2.24 5.09 2.93
N SER A 58 2.84 5.84 3.85
CA SER A 58 2.14 6.68 4.82
C SER A 58 3.02 7.85 5.25
N VAL A 59 2.47 8.84 5.94
CA VAL A 59 3.27 9.95 6.49
C VAL A 59 4.41 9.47 7.40
N GLY A 60 4.21 8.36 8.14
CA GLY A 60 5.23 7.81 9.02
C GLY A 60 6.38 7.11 8.30
N ASN A 61 6.18 6.70 7.05
CA ASN A 61 7.16 5.98 6.25
C ASN A 61 7.82 6.85 5.17
N VAL A 62 7.27 8.04 4.90
CA VAL A 62 7.92 9.05 4.05
C VAL A 62 8.73 9.98 4.94
N LEU A 63 10.04 9.76 4.97
CA LEU A 63 10.97 10.52 5.78
C LEU A 63 11.77 11.51 4.94
N ALA A 64 12.31 12.53 5.59
CA ALA A 64 13.17 13.54 5.00
C ALA A 64 14.44 13.72 5.79
N ILE A 65 15.55 13.89 5.08
CA ILE A 65 16.87 14.18 5.65
C ILE A 65 17.48 15.38 4.92
N LYS A 66 18.23 16.23 5.62
CA LYS A 66 19.02 17.26 4.95
C LYS A 66 20.31 16.66 4.42
N ASP A 67 20.60 16.91 3.15
CA ASP A 67 21.93 16.67 2.61
C ASP A 67 22.94 17.68 3.19
N PRO A 68 24.26 17.51 2.96
CA PRO A 68 25.28 18.43 3.44
C PRO A 68 25.11 19.89 2.96
N ASN A 69 24.34 20.10 1.89
CA ASN A 69 24.03 21.43 1.35
C ASN A 69 22.76 22.03 1.98
N GLY A 70 22.16 21.35 2.96
CA GLY A 70 20.95 21.76 3.65
C GLY A 70 19.65 21.50 2.88
N THR A 71 19.69 20.76 1.76
CA THR A 71 18.51 20.45 0.94
C THR A 71 17.82 19.19 1.42
N TRP A 72 16.49 19.21 1.53
CA TRP A 72 15.71 18.03 1.90
C TRP A 72 15.72 16.95 0.81
N LYS A 73 16.05 15.73 1.22
CA LYS A 73 16.02 14.50 0.41
C LYS A 73 15.05 13.50 1.02
N VAL A 74 14.30 12.80 0.17
CA VAL A 74 13.39 11.74 0.63
C VAL A 74 14.16 10.50 1.07
N LYS A 75 13.64 9.84 2.11
CA LYS A 75 13.94 8.45 2.46
C LYS A 75 12.61 7.74 2.65
N LEU A 76 12.29 6.84 1.73
CA LEU A 76 11.14 5.95 1.88
C LEU A 76 11.57 4.78 2.77
N ALA A 77 10.92 4.64 3.92
CA ALA A 77 11.24 3.68 4.96
C ALA A 77 10.19 2.57 5.05
N ASP A 78 10.50 1.56 5.84
CA ASP A 78 9.60 0.45 6.19
C ASP A 78 9.17 -0.45 5.00
N LEU A 79 10.12 -1.28 4.57
CA LEU A 79 9.91 -2.28 3.51
C LEU A 79 9.46 -3.64 4.07
N GLU A 80 9.01 -3.74 5.32
CA GLU A 80 8.64 -5.04 5.91
C GLU A 80 7.43 -5.67 5.20
N TYR A 81 6.55 -4.82 4.66
CA TYR A 81 5.43 -5.23 3.84
C TYR A 81 5.74 -5.16 2.35
N ALA A 82 6.93 -4.74 1.91
CA ALA A 82 7.22 -4.66 0.49
C ALA A 82 7.14 -6.06 -0.16
N LYS A 83 6.61 -6.13 -1.37
CA LYS A 83 6.45 -7.38 -2.10
C LYS A 83 6.74 -7.23 -3.58
N LYS A 84 7.27 -8.28 -4.20
CA LYS A 84 7.28 -8.35 -5.65
C LYS A 84 5.86 -8.44 -6.20
N PHE A 85 5.54 -7.63 -7.20
CA PHE A 85 4.32 -7.81 -7.98
C PHE A 85 4.58 -8.86 -9.08
N GLU A 86 4.76 -10.13 -8.70
CA GLU A 86 4.96 -11.19 -9.70
C GLU A 86 3.66 -11.49 -10.47
N ASN A 87 3.81 -11.89 -11.73
CA ASN A 87 2.70 -12.30 -12.59
C ASN A 87 2.08 -13.62 -12.08
N GLY A 88 1.15 -13.55 -11.14
CA GLY A 88 0.12 -14.59 -11.00
C GLY A 88 -0.11 -15.19 -9.61
N THR A 89 0.85 -15.17 -8.70
CA THR A 89 0.68 -15.79 -7.37
C THR A 89 0.03 -14.83 -6.39
N ALA A 90 -1.28 -15.01 -6.19
CA ALA A 90 -2.03 -14.29 -5.18
C ALA A 90 -1.51 -14.64 -3.79
N THR A 91 -0.90 -13.68 -3.10
CA THR A 91 -0.93 -13.71 -1.63
C THR A 91 -1.97 -12.71 -1.19
N ALA A 92 -3.11 -13.24 -0.75
CA ALA A 92 -4.04 -12.51 0.09
C ALA A 92 -3.38 -12.31 1.47
N ASP A 93 -2.34 -11.48 1.54
CA ASP A 93 -1.89 -11.01 2.84
C ASP A 93 -2.99 -10.11 3.39
N PRO A 94 -3.55 -10.44 4.57
CA PRO A 94 -4.66 -9.71 5.12
C PRO A 94 -4.18 -8.31 5.50
N LYS A 95 -4.77 -7.29 4.85
CA LYS A 95 -4.73 -5.86 5.22
C LYS A 95 -3.37 -5.38 5.72
N THR A 96 -2.45 -5.11 4.79
CA THR A 96 -1.25 -4.32 5.07
C THR A 96 -1.51 -2.86 4.70
N GLY A 97 -1.01 -1.94 5.51
CA GLY A 97 -1.08 -0.51 5.22
C GLY A 97 -1.72 0.30 6.36
N THR A 98 -1.51 1.61 6.31
CA THR A 98 -2.18 2.58 7.17
C THR A 98 -3.54 2.95 6.56
N PRO A 99 -4.70 2.70 7.20
CA PRO A 99 -6.03 2.80 6.56
C PRO A 99 -6.33 4.11 5.82
N TYR A 100 -5.90 5.25 6.37
CA TYR A 100 -6.10 6.58 5.76
C TYR A 100 -5.29 6.82 4.48
N PHE A 101 -4.28 5.98 4.23
CA PHE A 101 -3.41 6.07 3.06
C PHE A 101 -3.61 4.88 2.12
N MET A 102 -4.48 3.92 2.43
CA MET A 102 -4.71 2.79 1.54
C MET A 102 -5.45 3.24 0.27
N ALA A 103 -5.04 2.73 -0.87
CA ALA A 103 -5.79 2.83 -2.11
C ALA A 103 -7.23 2.32 -1.95
N HIS A 104 -8.18 2.97 -2.61
CA HIS A 104 -9.61 2.73 -2.40
C HIS A 104 -10.02 1.29 -2.73
N GLU A 105 -9.50 0.73 -3.83
CA GLU A 105 -9.78 -0.66 -4.21
C GLU A 105 -9.21 -1.68 -3.21
N ILE A 106 -8.13 -1.33 -2.51
CA ILE A 106 -7.54 -2.17 -1.47
C ILE A 106 -8.33 -2.08 -0.17
N LEU A 107 -8.73 -0.86 0.21
CA LEU A 107 -9.56 -0.66 1.38
C LEU A 107 -10.92 -1.35 1.21
N GLY A 108 -11.55 -1.20 0.04
CA GLY A 108 -12.84 -1.77 -0.32
C GLY A 108 -12.82 -3.25 -0.69
N HIS A 109 -11.64 -3.80 -1.00
CA HIS A 109 -11.48 -5.17 -1.51
C HIS A 109 -12.30 -5.41 -2.80
N ASP A 110 -12.55 -4.36 -3.58
CA ASP A 110 -13.28 -4.41 -4.85
C ASP A 110 -12.56 -3.56 -5.92
N TYR A 111 -12.48 -4.09 -7.15
CA TYR A 111 -11.82 -3.40 -8.25
C TYR A 111 -12.69 -2.24 -8.75
N ILE A 112 -12.08 -1.07 -8.92
CA ILE A 112 -12.76 0.07 -9.53
C ILE A 112 -12.86 -0.16 -11.05
N ILE A 113 -14.05 -0.52 -11.52
CA ILE A 113 -14.33 -0.73 -12.94
C ILE A 113 -14.87 0.57 -13.54
N ARG A 114 -14.08 1.19 -14.42
CA ARG A 114 -14.46 2.44 -15.09
C ARG A 114 -15.65 2.17 -16.03
N GLY A 115 -16.79 2.83 -15.77
CA GLY A 115 -18.00 2.69 -16.59
C GLY A 115 -19.19 2.01 -15.91
N LYS A 116 -19.05 1.51 -14.68
CA LYS A 116 -20.20 1.14 -13.86
C LYS A 116 -21.07 2.39 -13.64
N THR A 117 -22.29 2.38 -14.16
CA THR A 117 -23.29 3.40 -13.78
C THR A 117 -23.74 3.14 -12.34
N VAL A 118 -24.14 4.19 -11.63
CA VAL A 118 -24.67 4.08 -10.25
C VAL A 118 -25.83 3.07 -10.17
N GLU A 119 -26.57 2.91 -11.27
CA GLU A 119 -27.63 1.91 -11.40
C GLU A 119 -27.11 0.46 -11.35
N GLU A 120 -25.94 0.16 -11.91
CA GLU A 120 -25.35 -1.19 -11.89
C GLU A 120 -24.83 -1.57 -10.50
N GLU A 121 -24.36 -0.62 -9.69
CA GLU A 121 -24.01 -0.85 -8.28
C GLU A 121 -25.25 -1.17 -7.42
N ILE A 122 -26.37 -0.49 -7.66
CA ILE A 122 -27.63 -0.73 -6.97
C ILE A 122 -28.20 -2.11 -7.38
N ILE A 123 -28.19 -2.44 -8.68
CA ILE A 123 -28.65 -3.74 -9.18
C ILE A 123 -27.76 -4.88 -8.63
N THR A 124 -26.43 -4.73 -8.63
CA THR A 124 -25.51 -5.74 -8.09
C THR A 124 -25.71 -5.96 -6.59
N SER A 125 -25.98 -4.89 -5.83
CA SER A 125 -26.25 -5.00 -4.38
C SER A 125 -27.64 -5.56 -4.05
N LEU A 126 -28.61 -5.44 -4.96
CA LEU A 126 -29.93 -6.07 -4.86
C LEU A 126 -29.93 -7.54 -5.32
N ASP A 127 -29.17 -7.89 -6.36
CA ASP A 127 -29.08 -9.26 -6.90
C ASP A 127 -28.37 -10.24 -5.94
N LEU A 128 -27.57 -9.73 -5.00
CA LEU A 128 -27.02 -10.52 -3.89
C LEU A 128 -28.11 -11.06 -2.93
N GLN A 129 -29.37 -10.61 -3.05
CA GLN A 129 -30.50 -11.16 -2.29
C GLN A 129 -31.28 -12.25 -3.05
N THR A 130 -31.00 -12.50 -4.33
CA THR A 130 -31.71 -13.52 -5.13
C THR A 130 -30.77 -14.63 -5.57
N ASN A 131 -30.94 -15.81 -4.95
CA ASN A 131 -30.30 -17.07 -5.30
C ASN A 131 -30.18 -17.26 -6.83
N THR A 132 -28.99 -17.04 -7.38
CA THR A 132 -28.60 -17.45 -8.73
C THR A 132 -27.21 -18.12 -8.68
N PRO A 133 -26.94 -19.05 -9.62
CA PRO A 133 -25.93 -20.09 -9.46
C PRO A 133 -24.52 -19.51 -9.36
N GLU A 134 -23.74 -20.07 -8.43
CA GLU A 134 -22.40 -19.66 -8.00
C GLU A 134 -21.47 -19.28 -9.17
N THR A 135 -21.47 -18.00 -9.54
CA THR A 135 -20.36 -17.37 -10.26
C THR A 135 -19.12 -17.52 -9.37
N PRO A 136 -17.96 -17.98 -9.87
CA PRO A 136 -16.75 -18.06 -9.05
C PRO A 136 -16.48 -16.67 -8.46
N ALA A 137 -16.30 -16.62 -7.13
CA ALA A 137 -16.07 -15.37 -6.42
C ALA A 137 -14.98 -14.57 -7.13
N PRO A 138 -15.18 -13.25 -7.35
CA PRO A 138 -14.19 -12.42 -8.02
C PRO A 138 -12.84 -12.56 -7.32
N ALA A 139 -11.77 -12.66 -8.11
CA ALA A 139 -10.43 -12.77 -7.55
C ALA A 139 -10.16 -11.58 -6.61
N PRO A 140 -9.53 -11.79 -5.45
CA PRO A 140 -9.28 -10.71 -4.50
C PRO A 140 -8.44 -9.60 -5.17
N VAL A 141 -8.73 -8.35 -4.80
CA VAL A 141 -7.97 -7.19 -5.30
C VAL A 141 -6.49 -7.38 -4.95
N ARG A 142 -5.64 -7.19 -5.96
CA ARG A 142 -4.20 -7.39 -5.83
C ARG A 142 -3.49 -6.07 -5.74
N HIS A 143 -2.69 -5.91 -4.70
CA HIS A 143 -1.83 -4.74 -4.55
C HIS A 143 -0.90 -4.59 -5.76
N ASN A 144 -0.93 -3.45 -6.42
CA ASN A 144 -0.10 -3.11 -7.58
C ASN A 144 0.52 -1.71 -7.40
N PHE A 145 1.41 -1.32 -8.32
CA PHE A 145 2.17 -0.07 -8.19
C PHE A 145 1.31 1.21 -8.22
N GLN A 146 0.11 1.15 -8.80
CA GLN A 146 -0.81 2.29 -8.82
C GLN A 146 -1.36 2.56 -7.42
N HIS A 147 -1.49 1.54 -6.58
CA HIS A 147 -1.96 1.70 -5.20
C HIS A 147 -0.99 2.48 -4.35
N ASP A 148 0.31 2.19 -4.45
CA ASP A 148 1.35 2.96 -3.74
C ASP A 148 1.36 4.43 -4.18
N LEU A 149 0.99 4.72 -5.44
CA LEU A 149 0.90 6.09 -5.96
C LEU A 149 -0.37 6.80 -5.48
N GLU A 150 -1.49 6.10 -5.38
CA GLU A 150 -2.75 6.65 -4.86
C GLU A 150 -2.58 7.17 -3.44
N CYS A 151 -1.74 6.54 -2.62
CA CYS A 151 -1.43 6.98 -1.25
C CYS A 151 -0.87 8.42 -1.14
N LEU A 152 -0.38 9.00 -2.24
CA LEU A 152 0.26 10.32 -2.26
C LEU A 152 -0.69 11.48 -2.61
N PHE A 153 -1.94 11.21 -2.99
CA PHE A 153 -2.92 12.19 -3.47
C PHE A 153 -4.22 12.16 -2.68
#